data_AF-Q7NPL3-F1
#
_entry.id   AF-Q7NPL3-F1
#
_cell.length_a   1.000
_cell.length_b   1.000
_cell.length_c   1.000
_cell.angle_alpha   90.00
_cell.angle_beta   90.00
_cell.angle_gamma   90.00
#
_symmetry.space_group_name_H-M   'P 1'
#
loop_
_entity.id
_entity.type
_entity.pdbx_description
1 polymer ?
#
loop_
_entity_poly.entity_id
_entity_poly.type
_entity_poly.pdbx_seq_one_letter_code
_entity_poly.pdbx_strand_id
1 'polypeptide(L)'
;MHRCSGCGSGLNGVEVRWSIAVLLKNKTTDSLVEINDIAQLVNPVAERVKAQNQAGEEEQNPEMFAKADLVFPSGEALPRCWIDADYRLSVG
;
A
#
# COMPACT_ATOMS: atom_id res chain seq x y z
N MET A 1 40.06 36.01 1.26
CA MET A 1 38.68 36.03 0.74
C MET A 1 38.62 35.16 -0.51
N HIS A 2 38.42 33.86 -0.36
CA HIS A 2 38.12 32.99 -1.49
C HIS A 2 36.61 32.75 -1.50
N ARG A 3 35.92 33.41 -2.45
CA ARG A 3 34.52 33.13 -2.75
C ARG A 3 34.47 31.76 -3.41
N CYS A 4 33.90 30.77 -2.73
CA CYS A 4 33.41 29.57 -3.39
C CYS A 4 32.16 29.95 -4.17
N SER A 5 32.24 29.81 -5.49
CA SER A 5 31.12 29.88 -6.41
C SER A 5 30.77 28.47 -6.87
N GLY A 6 29.53 28.04 -6.62
CA GLY A 6 28.83 27.12 -7.51
C GLY A 6 28.46 25.74 -6.97
N CYS A 7 27.17 25.41 -7.18
CA CYS A 7 26.55 24.08 -7.35
C CYS A 7 26.60 23.11 -6.16
N GLY A 8 25.51 22.52 -5.70
CA GLY A 8 24.16 22.43 -6.21
C GLY A 8 23.46 21.26 -5.52
N SER A 9 22.13 21.23 -5.62
CA SER A 9 21.32 20.01 -5.57
C SER A 9 21.08 19.37 -4.19
N GLY A 10 19.82 19.49 -3.78
CA GLY A 10 19.09 18.34 -3.24
C GLY A 10 19.24 18.13 -1.75
N LEU A 11 18.42 18.85 -0.97
CA LEU A 11 17.82 18.22 0.22
C LEU A 11 16.98 17.03 -0.29
N ASN A 12 17.62 15.89 -0.54
CA ASN A 12 16.91 14.63 -0.62
C ASN A 12 16.44 14.37 0.80
N GLY A 13 15.23 14.85 1.10
CA GLY A 13 14.51 14.50 2.30
C GLY A 13 14.54 12.98 2.40
N VAL A 14 15.22 12.48 3.43
CA VAL A 14 15.11 11.09 3.81
C VAL A 14 13.64 10.92 4.20
N GLU A 15 12.85 10.36 3.29
CA GLU A 15 11.47 10.00 3.53
C GLU A 15 11.49 8.95 4.64
N VAL A 16 11.33 9.42 5.87
CA VAL A 16 11.11 8.59 7.03
C VAL A 16 9.76 7.89 6.82
N ARG A 17 9.81 6.68 6.23
CA ARG A 17 8.71 5.71 6.23
C ARG A 17 8.40 5.41 7.70
N TRP A 18 7.48 6.17 8.29
CA TRP A 18 6.87 5.82 9.57
C TRP A 18 6.26 4.43 9.39
N SER A 19 6.96 3.42 9.91
CA SER A 19 6.84 2.02 9.49
C SER A 19 5.67 1.34 10.19
N ILE A 20 4.45 1.65 9.75
CA ILE A 20 3.32 0.74 9.94
C ILE A 20 3.22 -0.05 8.64
N ALA A 21 3.69 -1.30 8.66
CA ALA A 21 3.54 -2.21 7.54
C ALA A 21 2.18 -2.91 7.64
N VAL A 22 1.34 -2.78 6.61
CA VAL A 22 0.10 -3.55 6.50
C VAL A 22 0.35 -4.72 5.56
N LEU A 23 0.20 -5.94 6.08
CA LEU A 23 0.29 -7.17 5.30
C LEU A 23 -1.11 -7.68 5.00
N LEU A 24 -1.38 -7.93 3.72
CA LEU A 24 -2.56 -8.61 3.23
C LEU A 24 -2.16 -9.88 2.50
N LYS A 25 -3.12 -10.76 2.24
CA LYS A 25 -2.93 -12.00 1.51
C LYS A 25 -3.73 -11.99 0.22
N ASN A 26 -3.10 -12.40 -0.88
CA ASN A 26 -3.77 -12.63 -2.14
C ASN A 26 -4.57 -13.95 -2.08
N LYS A 27 -5.87 -13.89 -2.38
CA LYS A 27 -6.77 -15.07 -2.33
C LYS A 27 -6.40 -16.18 -3.32
N THR A 28 -5.83 -15.81 -4.47
CA THR A 28 -5.56 -16.73 -5.58
C THR A 28 -4.20 -17.41 -5.41
N THR A 29 -3.18 -16.66 -5.00
CA THR A 29 -1.81 -17.18 -4.89
C THR A 29 -1.43 -17.59 -3.47
N ASP A 30 -2.26 -17.28 -2.47
CA ASP A 30 -2.02 -17.43 -1.03
C ASP A 30 -0.76 -16.69 -0.53
N SER A 31 -0.21 -15.79 -1.35
CA SER A 31 1.01 -15.03 -1.06
C SER A 31 0.70 -13.78 -0.24
N LEU A 32 1.63 -13.40 0.65
CA LEU A 32 1.55 -12.14 1.38
C LEU A 32 2.02 -10.98 0.51
N VAL A 33 1.36 -9.83 0.68
CA VAL A 33 1.72 -8.57 0.03
C VAL A 33 1.82 -7.46 1.08
N GLU A 34 2.87 -6.65 1.02
CA GLU A 34 3.01 -5.44 1.83
C GLU A 34 2.40 -4.25 1.10
N ILE A 35 1.51 -3.52 1.77
CA ILE A 35 0.86 -2.35 1.21
C ILE A 35 1.80 -1.14 1.26
N ASN A 36 2.06 -0.54 0.09
CA ASN A 36 2.92 0.63 -0.02
C ASN A 36 2.17 1.95 0.21
N ASP A 37 0.87 1.99 -0.09
CA ASP A 37 0.02 3.17 0.05
C ASP A 37 -1.24 2.85 0.86
N ILE A 38 -1.17 3.15 2.17
CA ILE A 38 -2.29 2.93 3.10
C ILE A 38 -3.47 3.85 2.78
N ALA A 39 -3.23 5.08 2.30
CA ALA A 39 -4.30 5.99 1.93
C ALA A 39 -5.14 5.43 0.78
N GLN A 40 -4.47 4.81 -0.21
CA GLN A 40 -5.14 4.09 -1.29
C GLN A 40 -5.85 2.81 -0.78
N LEU A 41 -5.28 2.10 0.18
CA LEU A 41 -5.92 0.93 0.80
C LEU A 41 -7.23 1.28 1.51
N VAL A 42 -7.29 2.38 2.26
CA VAL A 42 -8.50 2.75 3.00
C VAL A 42 -9.50 3.56 2.18
N ASN A 43 -9.11 4.03 0.99
CA ASN A 43 -10.00 4.75 0.09
C ASN A 43 -11.06 3.81 -0.52
N PRO A 44 -12.36 4.00 -0.24
CA PRO A 44 -13.43 3.13 -0.73
C PRO A 44 -13.68 3.23 -2.24
N VAL A 45 -13.23 4.29 -2.89
CA VAL A 45 -13.41 4.50 -4.34
C VAL A 45 -12.26 3.87 -5.14
N ALA A 46 -11.10 3.67 -4.50
CA ALA A 46 -9.97 3.03 -5.14
C ALA A 46 -10.16 1.52 -5.13
N GLU A 47 -10.40 0.92 -6.30
CA GLU A 47 -10.58 -0.53 -6.46
C GLU A 47 -9.27 -1.32 -6.33
N ARG A 48 -8.13 -0.66 -6.58
CA ARG A 48 -6.80 -1.26 -6.60
C ARG A 48 -5.84 -0.53 -5.66
N VAL A 49 -4.89 -1.28 -5.12
CA VAL A 49 -3.85 -0.76 -4.22
C VAL A 49 -2.45 -1.18 -4.69
N LYS A 50 -1.49 -0.28 -4.55
CA LYS A 50 -0.08 -0.58 -4.78
C LYS A 50 0.49 -1.37 -3.61
N ALA A 51 0.97 -2.57 -3.90
CA ALA A 51 1.54 -3.47 -2.91
C ALA A 51 2.71 -4.26 -3.49
N GLN A 52 3.51 -4.85 -2.62
CA GLN A 52 4.71 -5.58 -3.00
C GLN A 52 4.60 -7.02 -2.51
N ASN A 53 4.75 -7.98 -3.43
CA ASN A 53 4.71 -9.39 -3.09
C ASN A 53 5.91 -9.77 -2.21
N GLN A 54 5.65 -10.53 -1.15
CA GLN A 54 6.63 -11.03 -0.19
C GLN A 54 6.98 -12.51 -0.43
N ALA A 55 6.56 -13.07 -1.58
CA ALA A 55 6.96 -14.41 -1.99
C ALA A 55 8.37 -14.42 -2.60
N GLY A 56 9.18 -15.40 -2.19
CA GLY A 56 10.55 -15.59 -2.68
C GLY A 56 11.62 -15.08 -1.71
N GLU A 57 12.88 -15.17 -2.13
CA GLU A 57 14.04 -14.72 -1.33
C GLU A 57 14.42 -13.26 -1.62
N GLU A 58 13.93 -12.70 -2.74
CA GLU A 58 14.22 -11.32 -3.18
C GLU A 58 12.97 -10.44 -3.14
N GLU A 59 13.16 -9.19 -2.74
CA GLU A 59 12.11 -8.17 -2.73
C GLU A 59 11.64 -7.88 -4.16
N GLN A 60 10.36 -8.19 -4.44
CA GLN A 60 9.76 -7.98 -5.75
C GLN A 60 9.44 -6.51 -5.99
N ASN A 61 9.26 -6.09 -7.23
CA ASN A 61 8.83 -4.72 -7.51
C ASN A 61 7.36 -4.53 -7.09
N PRO A 62 6.93 -3.33 -6.63
CA PRO A 62 5.53 -3.08 -6.34
C PRO A 62 4.62 -3.19 -7.57
N GLU A 63 3.45 -3.79 -7.38
CA GLU A 63 2.42 -4.02 -8.39
C GLU A 63 1.04 -3.52 -7.90
N MET A 64 0.07 -3.44 -8.82
CA MET A 64 -1.30 -3.06 -8.50
C MET A 64 -2.19 -4.29 -8.26
N PHE A 65 -2.70 -4.45 -7.05
CA PHE A 65 -3.61 -5.53 -6.68
C PHE A 65 -5.05 -5.04 -6.58
N ALA A 66 -6.00 -5.81 -7.07
CA ALA A 66 -7.42 -5.54 -6.83
C ALA A 66 -7.77 -5.84 -5.37
N LYS A 67 -8.45 -4.91 -4.70
CA LYS A 67 -8.82 -5.08 -3.28
C LYS A 67 -9.80 -6.21 -3.07
N ALA A 68 -10.61 -6.53 -4.09
CA ALA A 68 -11.48 -7.69 -4.11
C ALA A 68 -10.72 -9.03 -3.99
N ASP A 69 -9.44 -9.07 -4.39
CA ASP A 69 -8.58 -10.26 -4.34
C ASP A 69 -7.73 -10.34 -3.08
N LEU A 70 -7.87 -9.37 -2.17
CA LEU A 70 -7.10 -9.29 -0.93
C LEU A 70 -7.97 -9.61 0.29
N VAL A 71 -7.35 -10.28 1.27
CA VAL A 71 -7.90 -10.58 2.60
C VAL A 71 -6.84 -10.32 3.65
N PHE A 72 -7.24 -10.22 4.91
CA PHE A 72 -6.29 -10.35 6.01
C PHE A 72 -5.64 -11.74 5.99
N PRO A 73 -4.43 -11.91 6.54
CA PRO A 73 -3.79 -13.22 6.64
C PRO A 73 -4.64 -14.28 7.35
N SER A 74 -5.54 -13.86 8.25
CA SER A 74 -6.55 -14.72 8.89
C SER A 74 -7.62 -15.27 7.93
N GLY A 75 -7.75 -14.71 6.73
CA GLY A 75 -8.80 -14.99 5.75
C GLY A 75 -9.99 -14.04 5.83
N GLU A 76 -10.03 -13.13 6.80
CA GLU A 76 -11.10 -12.12 6.92
C GLU A 76 -11.08 -11.14 5.73
N ALA A 77 -12.27 -10.78 5.24
CA ALA A 77 -12.40 -9.79 4.18
C ALA A 77 -12.00 -8.39 4.65
N LEU A 78 -11.68 -7.52 3.69
CA LEU A 78 -11.45 -6.11 3.99
C LEU A 78 -12.73 -5.45 4.55
N PRO A 79 -12.60 -4.46 5.45
CA PRO A 79 -13.74 -3.69 5.94
C PRO A 79 -14.53 -3.10 4.78
N ARG A 80 -15.87 -3.15 4.85
CA ARG A 80 -16.74 -2.59 3.81
C ARG A 80 -16.46 -1.12 3.54
N CYS A 81 -16.21 -0.34 4.58
CA CYS A 81 -15.86 1.08 4.45
C CYS A 81 -14.55 1.36 3.70
N TRP A 82 -13.76 0.34 3.37
CA TRP A 82 -12.56 0.47 2.54
C TRP A 82 -12.81 0.05 1.10
N ILE A 83 -13.94 -0.59 0.76
CA ILE A 83 -14.19 -1.11 -0.59
C ILE A 83 -15.53 -0.63 -1.18
N ASP A 84 -16.34 0.06 -0.39
CA ASP A 84 -17.68 0.51 -0.74
C ASP A 84 -17.88 1.93 -0.19
N ALA A 85 -18.05 2.91 -1.08
CA ALA A 85 -18.23 4.31 -0.70
C ALA A 85 -19.58 4.55 -0.02
N ASP A 86 -20.57 3.72 -0.33
CA ASP A 86 -21.94 3.82 0.15
C ASP A 86 -22.19 2.91 1.36
N TYR A 87 -21.13 2.44 2.04
CA TYR A 87 -21.22 1.48 3.15
C TYR A 87 -22.16 1.92 4.31
N ARG A 88 -22.44 3.23 4.43
CA ARG A 88 -23.35 3.81 5.43
C ARG A 88 -24.81 3.86 5.01
N LEU A 89 -25.09 3.73 3.71
CA LEU A 89 -26.45 3.75 3.16
C LEU A 89 -27.08 2.36 3.20
N SER A 90 -26.26 1.30 3.31
CA SER A 90 -26.73 -0.05 3.62
C SER A 90 -27.04 -0.20 5.12
N VAL A 91 -27.99 0.57 5.62
CA VAL A 91 -28.67 0.27 6.87
C VAL A 91 -30.10 -0.04 6.47
N GLY A 92 -30.49 -1.30 6.65
CA GLY A 92 -31.86 -1.78 6.42
C GLY A 92 -32.85 -1.12 7.38
#